data_AF-A0AAJ0L5S0-F1
#
_entry.id   AF-A0AAJ0L5S0-F1
#
_cell.length_a   1.000
_cell.length_b   1.000
_cell.length_c   1.000
_cell.angle_alpha   90.00
_cell.angle_beta   90.00
_cell.angle_gamma   90.00
#
_symmetry.space_group_name_H-M   'P 1'
#
loop_
_entity.id
_entity.type
_entity.pdbx_description
1 polymer ?
#
loop_
_entity_poly.entity_id
_entity_poly.type
_entity_poly.pdbx_seq_one_letter_code
_entity_poly.pdbx_strand_id
1 'polypeptide(L)'
;MAKLVVAYPAARVSVEEASARLDVYAEQLSDIPADVLMAGAMAAARTMKFFPSISEIRAAAMSQPAPPRIQRQWRLSQLIEARARRGAGNSAAERCRPDEAAEIVAALGGRFAAAADPSRPKPQGGNPNRGARMPSREDYVRMFGIDPGDNAAIDPKQMAA
;
A
#
# COMPACT_ATOMS: atom_id res chain seq x y z
N MET A 1 15.14 -18.83 -0.31
CA MET A 1 14.39 -18.53 -1.55
C MET A 1 14.20 -19.80 -2.34
N ALA A 2 13.06 -20.52 -2.20
CA ALA A 2 12.87 -21.82 -2.87
C ALA A 2 11.41 -22.17 -3.21
N LYS A 3 10.46 -21.23 -3.07
CA LYS A 3 9.04 -21.60 -3.04
C LYS A 3 8.36 -21.68 -4.43
N LEU A 4 8.86 -20.94 -5.42
CA LEU A 4 8.31 -20.98 -6.78
C LEU A 4 8.70 -22.26 -7.54
N VAL A 5 9.89 -22.81 -7.27
CA VAL A 5 10.37 -24.07 -7.88
C VAL A 5 9.51 -25.27 -7.46
N VAL A 6 8.88 -25.20 -6.28
CA VAL A 6 7.96 -26.24 -5.79
C VAL A 6 6.58 -26.15 -6.46
N ALA A 7 6.16 -24.95 -6.89
CA ALA A 7 4.82 -24.72 -7.43
C ALA A 7 4.68 -25.13 -8.91
N TYR A 8 5.79 -25.15 -9.67
CA TYR A 8 5.78 -25.45 -11.09
C TYR A 8 6.72 -26.60 -11.41
N PRO A 9 6.31 -27.55 -12.28
CA PRO A 9 7.19 -28.61 -12.72
C PRO A 9 8.42 -28.02 -13.41
N ALA A 10 9.59 -28.63 -13.17
CA ALA A 10 10.83 -28.21 -13.78
C ALA A 10 10.68 -28.17 -15.31
N ALA A 11 10.77 -26.97 -15.88
CA ALA A 11 10.79 -26.82 -17.32
C ALA A 11 12.05 -27.51 -17.87
N ARG A 12 11.99 -28.05 -19.09
CA ARG A 12 13.14 -28.64 -19.80
C ARG A 12 14.07 -27.53 -20.28
N VAL A 13 14.69 -26.84 -19.34
CA VAL A 13 15.54 -25.69 -19.56
C VAL A 13 16.89 -26.03 -18.96
N SER A 14 17.98 -25.67 -19.63
CA SER A 14 19.31 -25.89 -19.08
C SER A 14 19.50 -25.08 -17.78
N VAL A 15 20.41 -25.54 -16.92
CA VAL A 15 20.71 -24.83 -15.65
C VAL A 15 21.19 -23.41 -15.93
N GLU A 16 21.98 -23.24 -16.99
CA GLU A 16 22.51 -21.94 -17.44
C GLU A 16 21.38 -20.99 -17.84
N GLU A 17 20.44 -21.43 -18.68
CA GLU A 17 19.29 -20.62 -19.07
C GLU A 17 18.38 -20.29 -17.87
N ALA A 18 18.21 -21.24 -16.93
CA ALA A 18 17.45 -20.99 -15.72
C ALA A 18 18.12 -19.94 -14.82
N SER A 19 19.44 -19.97 -14.72
CA SER A 19 20.22 -18.96 -13.96
C SER A 19 20.14 -17.58 -14.63
N ALA A 20 20.33 -17.49 -15.95
CA ALA A 20 20.21 -16.23 -16.69
C ALA A 20 18.80 -15.63 -16.58
N ARG A 21 17.75 -16.47 -16.60
CA ARG A 21 16.38 -16.01 -16.34
C ARG A 21 16.21 -15.48 -14.93
N LEU A 22 16.77 -16.14 -13.92
CA LEU A 22 16.70 -15.66 -12.54
C LEU A 22 17.41 -14.31 -12.37
N ASP A 23 18.54 -14.09 -13.04
CA ASP A 23 19.25 -12.80 -13.00
C ASP A 23 18.39 -11.67 -13.57
N VAL A 24 17.74 -11.90 -14.71
CA VAL A 24 16.81 -10.93 -15.30
C VAL A 24 15.63 -10.65 -14.36
N TYR A 25 15.07 -11.67 -13.72
CA TYR A 25 14.01 -11.48 -12.73
C TYR A 25 14.49 -10.69 -11.51
N ALA A 26 15.69 -10.97 -11.02
CA ALA A 26 16.27 -10.30 -9.86
C ALA A 26 16.50 -8.81 -10.12
N GLU A 27 17.01 -8.47 -11.30
CA GLU A 27 17.21 -7.08 -11.72
C GLU A 27 15.86 -6.35 -11.90
N GLN A 28 14.90 -6.96 -12.59
CA GLN A 28 13.63 -6.32 -12.93
C GLN A 28 12.64 -6.23 -11.76
N LEU A 29 12.89 -6.92 -10.65
CA LEU A 29 12.05 -6.92 -9.45
C LEU A 29 12.78 -6.37 -8.21
N SER A 30 13.99 -5.82 -8.39
CA SER A 30 14.83 -5.32 -7.29
C SER A 30 14.21 -4.12 -6.55
N ASP A 31 13.29 -3.41 -7.20
CA ASP A 31 12.56 -2.27 -6.65
C ASP A 31 11.44 -2.68 -5.66
N ILE A 32 11.05 -3.96 -5.68
CA ILE A 32 10.00 -4.49 -4.81
C ILE A 32 10.63 -5.07 -3.54
N PRO A 33 10.20 -4.66 -2.32
CA PRO A 33 10.69 -5.24 -1.08
C PRO A 33 10.50 -6.75 -1.04
N ALA A 34 11.49 -7.50 -0.56
CA ALA A 34 11.51 -8.97 -0.58
C ALA A 34 10.25 -9.62 0.01
N ASP A 35 9.69 -9.05 1.10
CA ASP A 35 8.46 -9.54 1.72
C ASP A 35 7.23 -9.39 0.81
N VAL A 36 7.13 -8.24 0.12
CA VAL A 36 6.05 -7.94 -0.84
C VAL A 36 6.21 -8.81 -2.08
N LEU A 37 7.44 -8.96 -2.56
CA LEU A 37 7.77 -9.79 -3.71
C LEU A 37 7.43 -11.26 -3.45
N MET A 38 7.79 -11.78 -2.27
CA MET A 38 7.45 -13.15 -1.88
C MET A 38 5.95 -13.36 -1.80
N ALA A 39 5.22 -12.41 -1.22
CA ALA A 39 3.77 -12.46 -1.14
C ALA A 39 3.12 -12.41 -2.54
N GLY A 40 3.59 -11.50 -3.40
CA GLY A 40 3.19 -11.36 -4.81
C GLY A 40 3.40 -12.64 -5.62
N ALA A 41 4.62 -13.18 -5.57
CA ALA A 41 4.98 -14.44 -6.21
C ALA A 41 4.07 -15.60 -5.77
N MET A 42 3.74 -15.68 -4.48
CA MET A 42 2.83 -16.69 -3.94
C MET A 42 1.39 -16.53 -4.41
N ALA A 43 0.89 -15.30 -4.50
CA ALA A 43 -0.45 -15.07 -5.02
C ALA A 43 -0.54 -15.40 -6.51
N ALA A 44 0.46 -14.99 -7.30
CA ALA A 44 0.55 -15.35 -8.72
C ALA A 44 0.62 -16.88 -8.89
N ALA A 45 1.41 -17.56 -8.05
CA ALA A 45 1.53 -19.01 -8.10
C ALA A 45 0.22 -19.77 -7.83
N ARG A 46 -0.72 -19.17 -7.08
CA ARG A 46 -2.02 -19.78 -6.78
C ARG A 46 -3.03 -19.65 -7.91
N THR A 47 -2.91 -18.63 -8.75
CA THR A 47 -3.89 -18.32 -9.80
C THR A 47 -3.42 -18.74 -11.19
N MET A 48 -2.11 -18.81 -11.40
CA MET A 48 -1.52 -19.03 -12.71
C MET A 48 -1.16 -20.51 -12.92
N LYS A 49 -1.61 -21.08 -14.05
CA LYS A 49 -1.27 -22.45 -14.48
C LYS A 49 0.20 -22.59 -14.90
N PHE A 50 0.77 -21.52 -15.46
CA PHE A 50 2.16 -21.48 -15.94
C PHE A 50 3.03 -20.63 -15.02
N PHE A 51 4.35 -20.79 -15.13
CA PHE A 51 5.30 -20.01 -14.34
C PHE A 51 5.06 -18.51 -14.59
N PRO A 52 4.87 -17.70 -13.53
CA PRO A 52 4.45 -16.33 -13.68
C PRO A 52 5.56 -15.46 -14.29
N SER A 53 5.15 -14.58 -15.20
CA SER A 53 5.98 -13.53 -15.78
C SER A 53 6.27 -12.42 -14.77
N ILE A 54 7.28 -11.60 -15.06
CA ILE A 54 7.68 -10.46 -14.23
C ILE A 54 6.49 -9.49 -13.99
N SER A 55 5.70 -9.23 -15.04
CA SER A 55 4.53 -8.35 -14.96
C SER A 55 3.43 -8.93 -14.08
N GLU A 56 3.18 -10.24 -14.14
CA GLU A 56 2.19 -10.92 -13.30
C GLU A 56 2.61 -10.93 -11.83
N ILE A 57 3.88 -11.19 -11.54
CA ILE A 57 4.41 -11.10 -10.18
C ILE A 57 4.25 -9.68 -9.64
N ARG A 58 4.58 -8.67 -10.46
CA ARG A 58 4.45 -7.25 -10.09
C ARG A 58 2.98 -6.88 -9.84
N ALA A 59 2.07 -7.28 -10.72
CA ALA A 59 0.64 -7.03 -10.54
C ALA A 59 0.11 -7.68 -9.26
N ALA A 60 0.50 -8.93 -8.99
CA ALA A 60 0.11 -9.66 -7.79
C ALA A 60 0.74 -9.11 -6.50
N ALA A 61 1.93 -8.52 -6.59
CA ALA A 61 2.60 -7.83 -5.48
C ALA A 61 1.88 -6.53 -5.13
N MET A 62 1.46 -5.76 -6.13
CA MET A 62 0.79 -4.46 -5.95
C MET A 62 -0.68 -4.59 -5.53
N SER A 63 -1.34 -5.71 -5.85
CA SER A 63 -2.74 -5.96 -5.48
C SER A 63 -2.92 -6.47 -4.05
N GLN A 64 -1.84 -6.85 -3.37
CA GLN A 64 -1.93 -7.34 -2.01
C GLN A 64 -1.97 -6.20 -1.00
N PRO A 65 -2.82 -6.30 0.04
CA PRO A 65 -2.75 -5.38 1.17
C PRO A 65 -1.44 -5.64 1.91
N ALA A 66 -0.37 -4.96 1.51
CA ALA A 66 0.88 -5.03 2.24
C ALA A 66 0.60 -4.58 3.69
N PRO A 67 1.13 -5.28 4.71
CA PRO A 67 1.03 -4.84 6.09
C PRO A 67 1.39 -3.34 6.23
N PRO A 68 0.70 -2.55 7.06
CA PRO A 68 0.89 -1.10 7.13
C PRO A 68 2.36 -0.68 7.32
N ARG A 69 3.14 -1.51 8.03
CA ARG A 69 4.59 -1.31 8.22
C ARG A 69 5.37 -1.37 6.89
N ILE A 70 5.07 -2.36 6.05
CA ILE A 70 5.75 -2.58 4.77
C ILE A 70 5.36 -1.49 3.77
N GLN A 71 4.07 -1.08 3.75
CA GLN A 71 3.64 0.08 2.94
C GLN A 71 4.39 1.35 3.32
N ARG A 72 4.55 1.61 4.62
CA ARG A 72 5.30 2.78 5.12
C ARG A 72 6.78 2.72 4.72
N GLN A 73 7.41 1.55 4.87
CA GLN A 73 8.81 1.35 4.53
C GLN A 73 9.05 1.52 3.02
N TRP A 74 8.17 0.96 2.18
CA TRP A 74 8.25 1.12 0.74
C TRP A 74 8.01 2.57 0.31
N ARG A 75 7.00 3.24 0.89
CA ARG A 75 6.75 4.66 0.60
C ARG A 75 7.95 5.52 1.01
N LEU A 76 8.62 5.18 2.11
CA LEU A 76 9.86 5.84 2.53
C LEU A 76 11.00 5.59 1.54
N SER A 77 11.19 4.36 1.04
CA SER A 77 12.24 4.07 0.06
C SER A 77 12.04 4.86 -1.24
N GLN A 78 10.79 4.93 -1.74
CA GLN A 78 10.46 5.74 -2.92
C GLN A 78 10.78 7.23 -2.71
N LEU A 79 10.52 7.76 -1.51
CA LEU A 79 10.82 9.16 -1.17
C LEU A 79 12.33 9.41 -1.05
N ILE A 80 13.09 8.48 -0.48
CA ILE A 80 14.55 8.55 -0.38
C ILE A 80 15.16 8.54 -1.78
N GLU A 81 14.72 7.63 -2.64
CA GLU A 81 15.23 7.53 -4.01
C GLU A 81 14.83 8.76 -4.84
N ALA A 82 13.60 9.26 -4.69
CA ALA A 82 13.17 10.51 -5.32
C ALA A 82 13.96 11.72 -4.83
N ARG A 83 14.38 11.74 -3.56
CA ARG A 83 15.28 12.77 -3.00
C ARG A 83 16.70 12.63 -3.56
N ALA A 84 17.23 11.41 -3.64
CA ALA A 84 18.56 11.15 -4.20
C ALA A 84 18.62 11.57 -5.69
N ARG A 85 17.59 11.24 -6.46
CA ARG A 85 17.44 11.68 -7.87
C ARG A 85 17.27 13.19 -8.02
N ARG A 86 16.64 13.87 -7.06
CA ARG A 86 16.52 15.34 -7.04
C ARG A 86 17.83 16.08 -6.78
N GLY A 87 18.90 15.37 -6.46
CA GLY A 87 20.26 15.87 -6.61
C GLY A 87 20.89 16.41 -5.34
N ALA A 88 22.20 16.16 -5.27
CA ALA A 88 23.18 16.76 -4.39
C ALA A 88 23.39 18.28 -4.61
N GLY A 89 22.56 18.92 -5.45
CA GLY A 89 22.66 20.33 -5.85
C GLY A 89 22.16 21.35 -4.83
N ASN A 90 21.35 20.95 -3.83
CA ASN A 90 20.83 21.85 -2.80
C ASN A 90 21.44 21.59 -1.41
N SER A 91 22.63 21.00 -1.34
CA SER A 91 23.14 20.45 -0.08
C SER A 91 23.72 21.48 0.90
N ALA A 92 23.92 22.74 0.51
CA ALA A 92 24.41 23.79 1.40
C ALA A 92 23.51 25.04 1.50
N ALA A 93 22.71 25.36 0.47
CA ALA A 93 22.00 26.64 0.39
C ALA A 93 20.58 26.64 1.00
N GLU A 94 19.96 25.46 1.22
CA GLU A 94 18.57 25.36 1.69
C GLU A 94 18.41 24.79 3.11
N ARG A 95 19.51 24.61 3.85
CA ARG A 95 19.39 24.31 5.28
C ARG A 95 19.00 25.59 5.99
N CYS A 96 17.74 25.65 6.43
CA CYS A 96 17.23 26.71 7.28
C CYS A 96 18.23 26.96 8.42
N ARG A 97 18.72 28.19 8.53
CA ARG A 97 19.63 28.56 9.62
C ARG A 97 18.89 28.40 10.95
N PRO A 98 19.59 28.11 12.07
CA PRO A 98 18.93 27.93 13.36
C PRO A 98 18.05 29.12 13.74
N ASP A 99 18.44 30.33 13.34
CA ASP A 99 17.70 31.57 13.58
C ASP A 99 16.40 31.65 12.74
N GLU A 100 16.48 31.30 11.45
CA GLU A 100 15.32 31.21 10.55
C GLU A 100 14.32 30.12 11.02
N ALA A 101 14.84 29.00 11.53
CA ALA A 101 14.02 27.94 12.09
C ALA A 101 13.28 28.42 13.35
N ALA A 102 13.93 29.22 14.20
CA ALA A 102 13.32 29.81 15.39
C ALA A 102 12.22 30.81 15.01
N GLU A 103 12.41 31.62 13.96
CA GLU A 103 11.39 32.53 13.43
C GLU A 103 10.18 31.78 12.85
N ILE A 104 10.40 30.68 12.12
CA ILE A 104 9.31 29.83 11.62
C ILE A 104 8.52 29.21 12.79
N VAL A 105 9.22 28.73 13.82
CA VAL A 105 8.59 28.17 15.03
C VAL A 105 7.79 29.24 15.78
N ALA A 106 8.32 30.47 15.89
CA ALA A 106 7.63 31.60 16.49
C ALA A 106 6.40 32.04 15.66
N ALA A 107 6.52 32.10 14.33
CA ALA A 107 5.44 32.46 13.40
C ALA A 107 4.32 31.41 13.36
N LEU A 108 4.65 30.13 13.53
CA LEU A 108 3.68 29.03 13.65
C LEU A 108 3.01 29.00 15.05
N GLY A 109 3.47 29.83 15.98
CA GLY A 109 2.76 30.25 17.19
C GLY A 109 2.08 29.12 17.95
N GLY A 110 2.84 28.32 18.71
CA GLY A 110 2.31 27.38 19.71
C GLY A 110 1.39 26.25 19.20
N ARG A 111 0.97 26.26 17.93
CA ARG A 111 0.04 25.29 17.32
C ARG A 111 0.55 23.86 17.39
N PHE A 112 1.87 23.69 17.43
CA PHE A 112 2.55 22.40 17.58
C PHE A 112 3.19 22.21 18.96
N ALA A 113 3.27 23.24 19.81
CA ALA A 113 3.84 23.14 21.16
C ALA A 113 3.04 22.16 22.03
N ALA A 114 1.71 22.12 21.84
CA ALA A 114 0.84 21.16 22.51
C ALA A 114 1.08 19.69 22.11
N ALA A 115 1.82 19.42 21.02
CA ALA A 115 2.17 18.06 20.58
C ALA A 115 3.53 17.58 21.12
N ALA A 116 4.36 18.50 21.61
CA ALA A 116 5.72 18.22 22.09
C ALA A 116 5.82 18.03 23.61
N ASP A 117 4.73 18.25 24.37
CA ASP A 117 4.70 18.09 25.83
C ASP A 117 4.65 16.59 26.23
N PRO A 118 5.71 16.04 26.84
CA PRO A 118 5.76 14.63 27.25
C PRO A 118 4.88 14.31 28.47
N SER A 119 4.40 15.34 29.19
CA SER A 119 3.51 15.18 30.34
C SER A 119 2.02 15.08 29.94
N ARG A 120 1.70 15.35 28.67
CA ARG A 120 0.33 15.28 28.19
C ARG A 120 -0.15 13.83 28.15
N PRO A 121 -1.31 13.49 28.75
CA PRO A 121 -1.89 12.18 28.58
C PRO A 121 -2.13 11.94 27.09
N LYS A 122 -1.62 10.83 26.56
CA LYS A 122 -1.92 10.39 25.19
C LYS A 122 -3.43 10.49 24.98
N PRO A 123 -3.93 11.07 23.88
CA PRO A 123 -5.36 11.04 23.60
C PRO A 123 -5.78 9.57 23.65
N GLN A 124 -6.51 9.20 24.69
CA GLN A 124 -7.14 7.90 24.77
C GLN A 124 -7.94 7.77 23.49
N GLY A 125 -7.66 6.70 22.74
CA GLY A 125 -8.30 6.41 21.47
C GLY A 125 -9.76 6.77 21.56
N GLY A 126 -10.22 7.60 20.62
CA GLY A 126 -11.61 8.03 20.58
C GLY A 126 -12.51 6.82 20.78
N ASN A 127 -13.51 6.98 21.66
CA ASN A 127 -14.43 5.94 22.08
C ASN A 127 -14.75 5.01 20.89
N PRO A 128 -14.40 3.70 20.95
CA PRO A 128 -14.67 2.78 19.84
C PRO A 128 -16.18 2.66 19.54
N ASN A 129 -17.03 3.11 20.47
CA ASN A 129 -18.48 3.23 20.30
C ASN A 129 -18.95 4.57 19.68
N ARG A 130 -18.05 5.44 19.21
CA ARG A 130 -18.39 6.44 18.17
C ARG A 130 -18.44 5.81 16.77
N GLY A 131 -18.57 4.48 16.71
CA GLY A 131 -18.88 3.72 15.52
C GLY A 131 -20.34 3.91 15.13
N ALA A 132 -20.55 4.33 13.89
CA ALA A 132 -21.71 4.05 13.05
C ALA A 132 -22.98 3.57 13.79
N ARG A 133 -23.87 4.51 14.11
CA ARG A 133 -25.29 4.17 14.29
C ARG A 133 -25.71 3.41 13.03
N MET A 134 -26.34 2.25 13.18
CA MET A 134 -26.98 1.57 12.05
C MET A 134 -27.89 2.56 11.33
N PRO A 135 -27.71 2.79 10.01
CA PRO A 135 -28.59 3.68 9.26
C PRO A 135 -30.05 3.27 9.45
N SER A 136 -30.88 4.23 9.83
CA SER A 136 -32.31 4.05 10.00
C SER A 136 -33.02 3.98 8.65
N ARG A 137 -34.29 3.55 8.62
CA ARG A 137 -35.11 3.52 7.39
C ARG A 137 -35.11 4.88 6.67
N GLU A 138 -35.20 5.97 7.43
CA GLU A 138 -35.16 7.33 6.92
C GLU A 138 -33.80 7.66 6.25
N ASP A 139 -32.71 7.11 6.79
CA ASP A 139 -31.38 7.30 6.21
C ASP A 139 -31.26 6.59 4.86
N TYR A 140 -31.88 5.41 4.69
CA TYR A 140 -31.93 4.72 3.39
C TYR A 140 -32.75 5.49 2.35
N VAL A 141 -33.92 6.01 2.74
CA VAL A 141 -34.74 6.85 1.85
C VAL A 141 -33.99 8.10 1.45
N ARG A 142 -33.30 8.76 2.38
CA ARG A 142 -32.55 9.99 2.10
C ARG A 142 -31.32 9.75 1.23
N MET A 143 -30.55 8.69 1.49
CA MET A 143 -29.29 8.43 0.78
C MET A 143 -29.49 7.77 -0.58
N PHE A 144 -30.49 6.90 -0.70
CA PHE A 144 -30.67 6.05 -1.88
C PHE A 144 -32.02 6.23 -2.57
N GLY A 145 -32.96 6.99 -1.98
CA GLY A 145 -34.31 7.15 -2.54
C GLY A 145 -35.16 5.88 -2.50
N ILE A 146 -34.69 4.84 -1.80
CA ILE A 146 -35.32 3.52 -1.70
C ILE A 146 -35.92 3.39 -0.31
N ASP A 147 -37.21 3.05 -0.25
CA ASP A 147 -37.85 2.66 0.99
C ASP A 147 -37.77 1.13 1.15
N PRO A 148 -36.94 0.61 2.08
CA PRO A 148 -36.81 -0.84 2.28
C PRO A 148 -38.08 -1.51 2.85
N GLY A 149 -39.11 -0.74 3.20
CA GLY A 149 -40.42 -1.26 3.61
C GLY A 149 -41.39 -1.56 2.46
N ASP A 150 -41.12 -1.06 1.25
CA ASP A 150 -41.94 -1.32 0.07
C ASP A 150 -41.45 -2.59 -0.63
N ASN A 151 -42.09 -3.72 -0.33
CA ASN A 151 -41.92 -5.00 -1.02
C ASN A 151 -42.50 -4.96 -2.45
N ALA A 152 -42.06 -4.01 -3.28
CA ALA A 152 -42.27 -4.04 -4.72
C ALA A 152 -41.12 -4.84 -5.37
N ALA A 153 -41.34 -6.15 -5.46
CA ALA A 153 -40.72 -7.14 -6.35
C ALA A 153 -39.51 -6.66 -7.19
N ILE A 154 -38.30 -6.96 -6.74
CA ILE A 154 -37.16 -7.13 -7.65
C ILE A 154 -37.33 -8.50 -8.30
N ASP A 155 -37.93 -8.53 -9.48
CA ASP A 155 -38.14 -9.75 -10.27
C ASP A 155 -36.81 -10.12 -10.97
N PRO A 156 -36.14 -11.24 -10.63
CA PRO A 156 -34.79 -11.55 -11.12
C PRO A 156 -34.83 -12.25 -12.48
N LYS A 157 -35.52 -11.66 -13.47
CA LYS A 157 -35.74 -12.30 -14.78
C LYS A 157 -35.60 -11.39 -16.00
N GLN A 158 -34.65 -10.47 -16.03
CA GLN A 158 -34.19 -9.89 -17.31
C GLN A 158 -32.72 -9.45 -17.25
N MET A 159 -31.77 -10.38 -17.32
CA MET A 159 -30.42 -10.15 -17.88
C MET A 159 -29.82 -11.50 -18.32
N ALA A 160 -30.47 -12.15 -19.27
CA ALA A 160 -29.90 -13.22 -20.08
C ALA A 160 -30.67 -13.30 -21.41
N ALA A 161 -30.28 -12.46 -22.36
CA ALA A 161 -30.37 -12.68 -23.81
C ALA A 161 -29.54 -11.59 -24.50
#